data_AF-A0AA43EM16-F1
#
_entry.id   AF-A0AA43EM16-F1
#
_cell.length_a   1.000
_cell.length_b   1.000
_cell.length_c   1.000
_cell.angle_alpha   90.00
_cell.angle_beta   90.00
_cell.angle_gamma   90.00
#
_symmetry.space_group_name_H-M   'P 1'
#
loop_
_entity.id
_entity.type
_entity.pdbx_description
1 polymer ?
#
loop_
_entity_poly.entity_id
_entity_poly.type
_entity_poly.pdbx_seq_one_letter_code
_entity_poly.pdbx_strand_id
1 'polypeptide(L)'
;MTNIVYVSLDDQFARVVIRYHGDQVHGEVLNHLQAQFGQLDRIPGQMARGLTQQYNWRGPETEINLTYQASTERGYVFIDSRTLAPRFNDYITDSAE
;
A
#
# COMPACT_ATOMS: atom_id res chain seq x y z
N MET A 1 -2.10 3.84 -16.27
CA MET A 1 -3.14 4.75 -15.75
C MET A 1 -3.16 4.60 -14.24
N THR A 2 -3.10 5.71 -13.51
CA THR A 2 -3.07 5.71 -12.03
C THR A 2 -4.48 5.98 -11.51
N ASN A 3 -4.93 5.19 -10.53
CA ASN A 3 -6.22 5.37 -9.87
C ASN A 3 -5.99 5.53 -8.37
N ILE A 4 -6.63 6.53 -7.78
CA ILE A 4 -6.52 6.83 -6.36
C ILE A 4 -7.93 6.83 -5.79
N VAL A 5 -8.14 6.06 -4.72
CA VAL A 5 -9.38 6.00 -3.97
C VAL A 5 -9.08 6.45 -2.54
N TYR A 6 -9.84 7.44 -2.06
CA TYR A 6 -9.78 7.93 -0.69
C TYR A 6 -11.07 7.55 0.03
N VAL A 7 -10.95 7.08 1.26
CA VAL A 7 -12.09 6.74 2.11
C VAL A 7 -11.92 7.38 3.48
N SER A 8 -13.01 7.98 3.98
CA SER A 8 -13.16 8.53 5.31
C SER A 8 -14.34 7.90 6.04
N LEU A 9 -14.29 7.90 7.37
CA LEU A 9 -15.37 7.49 8.28
C LEU A 9 -15.53 8.54 9.37
N ASP A 10 -16.76 9.00 9.61
CA ASP A 10 -17.03 10.06 10.61
C ASP A 10 -16.11 11.30 10.44
N ASP A 11 -15.87 11.72 9.18
CA ASP A 11 -14.93 12.80 8.80
C ASP A 11 -13.44 12.55 9.15
N GLN A 12 -13.09 11.32 9.56
CA GLN A 12 -11.71 10.93 9.86
C GLN A 12 -11.11 10.10 8.73
N PHE A 13 -9.80 10.26 8.53
CA PHE A 13 -9.05 9.52 7.52
C PHE A 13 -9.07 8.01 7.82
N ALA A 14 -9.62 7.20 6.89
CA ALA A 14 -9.66 5.75 7.05
C ALA A 14 -8.62 5.05 6.15
N ARG A 15 -8.66 5.30 4.84
CA ARG A 15 -7.80 4.61 3.86
C ARG A 15 -7.55 5.41 2.60
N VAL A 16 -6.34 5.31 2.04
CA VAL A 16 -6.07 5.58 0.63
C VAL A 16 -5.64 4.29 -0.07
N VAL A 17 -6.17 4.04 -1.26
CA VAL A 17 -5.70 2.99 -2.17
C VAL A 17 -5.18 3.64 -3.45
N ILE A 18 -3.93 3.39 -3.78
CA ILE A 18 -3.30 3.85 -5.03
C ILE A 18 -3.01 2.62 -5.87
N ARG A 19 -3.49 2.64 -7.11
CA ARG A 19 -3.23 1.61 -8.13
C ARG A 19 -2.42 2.23 -9.25
N TYR A 20 -1.34 1.58 -9.64
CA TYR A 20 -0.50 2.01 -10.74
C TYR A 20 0.02 0.81 -11.55
N HIS A 21 0.66 1.09 -12.67
CA HIS A 21 1.21 0.09 -13.58
C HIS A 21 2.61 0.49 -14.05
N GLY A 22 3.47 -0.51 -14.27
CA GLY A 22 4.80 -0.39 -14.87
C GLY A 22 5.92 -0.49 -13.84
N ASP A 23 7.01 -1.15 -14.23
CA ASP A 23 8.19 -1.34 -13.38
C ASP A 23 8.88 0.00 -13.03
N GLN A 24 8.98 0.91 -14.01
CA GLN A 24 9.59 2.22 -13.79
C GLN A 24 8.85 3.00 -12.70
N VAL A 25 7.51 3.07 -12.80
CA VAL A 25 6.67 3.74 -11.81
C VAL A 25 6.79 3.05 -10.46
N HIS A 26 6.88 1.72 -10.42
CA HIS A 26 7.12 0.97 -9.19
C HIS A 26 8.43 1.40 -8.51
N GLY A 27 9.52 1.52 -9.28
CA GLY A 27 10.81 2.00 -8.78
C GLY A 27 10.72 3.40 -8.20
N GLU A 28 10.02 4.32 -8.86
CA GLU A 28 9.80 5.69 -8.37
C GLU A 28 9.00 5.71 -7.07
N VAL A 29 7.89 4.97 -6.99
CA VAL A 29 7.08 4.85 -5.77
C VAL A 29 7.90 4.26 -4.62
N LEU A 30 8.62 3.17 -4.86
CA LEU A 30 9.43 2.52 -3.84
C LEU A 30 10.56 3.43 -3.32
N ASN A 31 11.23 4.16 -4.22
CA ASN A 31 12.26 5.11 -3.84
C ASN A 31 11.68 6.27 -3.01
N HIS A 32 10.52 6.79 -3.41
CA HIS A 32 9.83 7.85 -2.69
C HIS A 32 9.45 7.41 -1.27
N LEU A 33 8.81 6.25 -1.12
CA LEU A 33 8.40 5.73 0.18
C LEU A 33 9.60 5.44 1.09
N GLN A 34 10.68 4.87 0.57
CA GLN A 34 11.89 4.64 1.38
C GLN A 34 12.57 5.95 1.81
N ALA A 35 12.56 6.97 0.96
CA ALA A 35 13.13 8.29 1.31
C ALA A 35 12.31 8.99 2.41
N GLN A 36 10.99 8.80 2.44
CA GLN A 36 10.11 9.44 3.42
C GLN A 36 9.99 8.65 4.73
N PHE A 37 9.91 7.32 4.66
CA PHE A 37 9.52 6.47 5.80
C PHE A 37 10.62 5.50 6.26
N GLY A 38 11.80 5.56 5.63
CA GLY A 38 12.95 4.73 5.97
C GLY A 38 13.18 3.60 4.96
N GLN A 39 14.45 3.23 4.80
CA GLN A 39 14.84 2.12 3.93
C GLN A 39 14.40 0.79 4.54
N LEU A 40 13.91 -0.11 3.69
CA LEU A 40 13.58 -1.47 4.09
C LEU A 40 14.76 -2.38 3.77
N ASP A 41 15.09 -3.27 4.71
CA ASP A 41 16.19 -4.21 4.52
C ASP A 41 15.86 -5.15 3.36
N ARG A 42 16.64 -5.05 2.29
CA ARG A 42 16.45 -5.88 1.10
C ARG A 42 17.08 -7.23 1.39
N ILE A 43 16.27 -8.24 1.70
CA ILE A 43 16.78 -9.61 1.84
C ILE A 43 17.20 -10.11 0.45
N PRO A 44 18.52 -10.27 0.17
CA PRO A 44 18.99 -10.79 -1.11
C PRO A 44 18.44 -12.21 -1.31
N GLY A 45 17.77 -12.45 -2.43
CA GLY A 45 17.10 -13.72 -2.76
C GLY A 45 15.56 -13.64 -2.84
N GLN A 46 14.92 -12.64 -2.24
CA GLN A 46 13.47 -12.38 -2.45
C GLN A 46 13.18 -11.91 -3.88
N MET A 47 14.04 -11.07 -4.47
CA MET A 47 13.92 -10.62 -5.86
C MET A 47 14.11 -11.78 -6.85
N ALA A 48 14.89 -12.80 -6.50
CA ALA A 48 15.19 -13.95 -7.37
C ALA A 48 13.99 -14.91 -7.56
N ARG A 49 12.91 -14.74 -6.79
CA ARG A 49 11.64 -15.49 -6.93
C ARG A 49 10.46 -14.59 -7.33
N GLY A 50 10.77 -13.37 -7.80
CA GLY A 50 9.91 -12.19 -7.86
C GLY A 50 8.72 -12.25 -8.83
N LEU A 51 7.64 -12.91 -8.43
CA LEU A 51 6.31 -12.67 -9.02
C LEU A 51 5.56 -11.58 -8.26
N THR A 52 5.73 -11.52 -6.94
CA THR A 52 5.09 -10.53 -6.06
C THR A 52 6.09 -10.01 -5.04
N GLN A 53 6.21 -8.69 -4.94
CA GLN A 53 7.02 -7.98 -3.97
C GLN A 53 6.10 -7.27 -2.98
N GLN A 54 6.44 -7.30 -1.68
CA GLN A 54 5.66 -6.64 -0.65
C GLN A 54 6.56 -5.88 0.32
N TYR A 55 6.16 -4.66 0.65
CA TYR A 55 6.87 -3.72 1.51
C TYR A 55 5.87 -3.14 2.52
N ASN A 56 6.30 -2.99 3.78
CA ASN A 56 5.46 -2.45 4.85
C ASN A 56 6.23 -1.39 5.63
N TRP A 57 5.60 -0.23 5.83
CA TRP A 57 6.04 0.80 6.79
C TRP A 57 4.95 0.97 7.84
N ARG A 58 5.32 0.86 9.10
CA ARG A 58 4.38 0.97 10.21
C ARG A 58 4.76 2.14 11.11
N GLY A 59 3.93 3.18 11.09
CA GLY A 59 3.99 4.30 12.03
C GLY A 59 3.05 4.09 13.24
N PRO A 60 3.01 5.07 14.16
CA PRO A 60 2.12 5.03 15.32
C PRO A 60 0.64 5.04 14.92
N GLU A 61 0.28 5.89 13.94
CA GLU A 61 -1.12 6.12 13.54
C GLU A 61 -1.45 5.58 12.16
N THR A 62 -0.43 5.39 11.30
CA THR A 62 -0.62 4.99 9.90
C THR A 62 0.21 3.76 9.58
N GLU A 63 -0.33 2.87 8.75
CA GLU A 63 0.39 1.78 8.12
C GLU A 63 0.37 1.94 6.60
N ILE A 64 1.51 1.70 5.95
CA ILE A 64 1.63 1.73 4.49
C ILE A 64 2.04 0.34 4.03
N ASN A 65 1.23 -0.26 3.16
CA ASN A 65 1.52 -1.53 2.50
C ASN A 65 1.66 -1.30 1.00
N LEU A 66 2.84 -1.60 0.45
CA LEU A 66 3.10 -1.57 -0.99
C LEU A 66 3.22 -3.01 -1.49
N THR A 67 2.44 -3.37 -2.51
CA THR A 67 2.53 -4.65 -3.21
C THR A 67 2.76 -4.40 -4.70
N TYR A 68 3.70 -5.13 -5.30
CA TYR A 68 3.96 -5.08 -6.74
C TYR A 68 4.01 -6.48 -7.33
N GLN A 69 3.21 -6.71 -8.37
CA GLN A 69 3.14 -7.97 -9.10
C GLN A 69 3.90 -7.85 -10.41
N ALA A 70 5.14 -8.35 -10.46
CA ALA A 70 6.02 -8.21 -11.61
C ALA A 70 5.46 -8.86 -12.88
N SER A 71 4.71 -9.96 -12.77
CA SER A 71 4.12 -10.66 -13.92
C SER A 71 3.08 -9.85 -14.69
N THR A 72 2.43 -8.91 -14.03
CA THR A 72 1.39 -8.04 -14.62
C THR A 72 1.75 -6.57 -14.54
N GLU A 73 2.94 -6.26 -14.01
CA GLU A 73 3.43 -4.92 -13.69
C GLU A 73 2.43 -4.07 -12.90
N ARG A 74 1.63 -4.69 -12.02
CA ARG A 74 0.60 -4.00 -11.23
C ARG A 74 1.11 -3.67 -9.83
N GLY A 75 0.99 -2.40 -9.46
CA GLY A 75 1.33 -1.90 -8.13
C GLY A 75 0.10 -1.43 -7.35
N TYR A 76 0.11 -1.69 -6.06
CA TYR A 76 -0.91 -1.28 -5.10
C TYR A 76 -0.24 -0.67 -3.88
N VAL A 77 -0.68 0.53 -3.48
CA VAL A 77 -0.32 1.13 -2.19
C VAL A 77 -1.58 1.27 -1.36
N PHE A 78 -1.56 0.73 -0.16
CA PHE A 78 -2.57 0.95 0.86
C PHE A 78 -1.95 1.83 1.94
N ILE A 79 -2.63 2.92 2.26
CA ILE A 79 -2.28 3.81 3.37
C ILE A 79 -3.47 3.75 4.31
N ASP A 80 -3.25 3.21 5.49
CA ASP A 80 -4.29 2.82 6.42
C ASP A 80 -4.16 3.57 7.74
N SER A 81 -5.27 4.12 8.23
CA SER A 81 -5.36 4.55 9.62
C SER A 81 -5.40 3.33 10.54
N ARG A 82 -4.42 3.23 11.44
CA ARG A 82 -4.33 2.12 12.41
C ARG A 82 -5.36 2.25 13.53
N THR A 83 -5.85 3.45 13.80
CA THR A 83 -6.87 3.71 14.83
C THR A 83 -8.28 3.38 14.33
N LEU A 84 -8.53 3.53 13.02
CA LEU A 84 -9.83 3.29 12.40
C LEU A 84 -9.94 1.97 11.63
N ALA A 85 -8.82 1.29 11.35
CA ALA A 85 -8.78 -0.04 10.74
C ALA A 85 -9.84 -1.03 11.26
N PRO A 86 -10.07 -1.19 12.58
CA PRO A 86 -11.09 -2.13 13.07
C PRO A 86 -12.52 -1.68 12.73
N ARG A 87 -12.85 -0.38 12.83
CA ARG A 87 -14.19 0.14 12.48
C ARG A 87 -14.42 0.14 10.97
N PHE A 88 -13.36 0.31 10.19
CA PHE A 88 -13.42 0.28 8.73
C PHE A 88 -13.71 -1.11 8.16
N ASN A 89 -13.13 -2.17 8.72
CA ASN A 89 -13.42 -3.53 8.30
C ASN A 89 -14.88 -3.93 8.54
N ASP A 90 -15.48 -3.42 9.62
CA ASP A 90 -16.91 -3.58 9.94
C ASP A 90 -17.79 -2.87 8.88
N TYR A 91 -17.49 -1.61 8.57
CA TYR A 91 -18.19 -0.83 7.53
C TYR A 91 -18.14 -1.47 6.13
N ILE A 92 -16.98 -1.97 5.70
CA ILE A 92 -16.82 -2.63 4.40
C ILE A 92 -17.60 -3.96 4.34
N THR A 93 -17.71 -4.67 5.46
CA THR A 93 -18.46 -5.92 5.55
C THR A 93 -19.96 -5.66 5.44
N ASP A 94 -20.48 -4.67 6.16
CA ASP A 94 -21.91 -4.29 6.16
C ASP A 94 -22.35 -3.69 4.81
N SER A 95 -21.46 -2.95 4.13
CA SER A 95 -21.74 -2.35 2.82
C SER A 95 -21.69 -3.35 1.65
N ALA A 96 -21.31 -4.61 1.90
CA ALA A 96 -21.19 -5.66 0.89
C ALA A 96 -22.37 -6.66 0.91
N GLU A 97 -23.34 -6.48 1.80
CA GLU A 97 -24.62 -7.22 1.84
C GLU A 97 -25.74 -6.52 1.06
#